data_AF-A0A7Y4VWI1-F1
#
_entry.id   AF-A0A7Y4VWI1-F1
#
_cell.length_a   1.000
_cell.length_b   1.000
_cell.length_c   1.000
_cell.angle_alpha   90.00
_cell.angle_beta   90.00
_cell.angle_gamma   90.00
#
_symmetry.space_group_name_H-M   'P 1'
#
loop_
_entity.id
_entity.type
_entity.pdbx_description
1 polymer ?
#
loop_
_entity_poly.entity_id
_entity_poly.type
_entity_poly.pdbx_seq_one_letter_code
_entity_poly.pdbx_strand_id
1 'polypeptide(L)'
;MTWGLVALIGVPLSFAGLLVLMGYWDRRRIEDHVNSLGWTLLSVSSPPVGPRWMADWFIDSGERLYWIEVQDDKGAQRGMRCQTSYLGGTYVSEDATDPLRIVMPK
;
A
#
# COMPACT_ATOMS: atom_id res chain seq x y z
N MET A 1 5.44 22.89 -32.48
CA MET A 1 4.92 21.51 -32.52
C MET A 1 5.61 20.55 -31.54
N THR A 2 6.91 20.69 -31.26
CA THR A 2 7.66 19.81 -30.35
C THR A 2 7.18 19.82 -28.89
N TRP A 3 6.80 20.99 -28.36
CA TRP A 3 6.30 21.13 -26.98
C TRP A 3 5.00 20.37 -26.71
N GLY A 4 4.11 20.24 -27.71
CA GLY A 4 2.86 19.48 -27.58
C GLY A 4 3.11 17.98 -27.43
N LEU A 5 4.12 17.44 -28.11
CA LEU A 5 4.53 16.04 -28.02
C LEU A 5 5.19 15.73 -26.67
N VAL A 6 6.02 16.65 -26.17
CA VAL A 6 6.65 16.55 -24.85
C VAL A 6 5.59 16.57 -23.74
N ALA A 7 4.57 17.43 -23.83
CA ALA A 7 3.49 17.45 -22.85
C ALA A 7 2.64 16.17 -22.91
N LEU A 8 2.30 15.69 -24.11
CA LEU A 8 1.41 14.54 -24.30
C LEU A 8 2.04 13.21 -23.86
N ILE A 9 3.36 13.07 -23.98
CA ILE A 9 4.09 11.85 -23.59
C ILE A 9 4.74 12.02 -22.21
N GLY A 10 5.33 13.18 -21.95
CA GLY A 10 6.08 13.44 -20.72
C GLY A 10 5.19 13.50 -19.49
N VAL A 11 3.99 14.08 -19.57
CA VAL A 11 3.08 14.17 -18.41
C VAL A 11 2.58 12.78 -17.98
N PRO A 12 2.06 11.92 -18.88
CA PRO A 12 1.65 10.56 -18.50
C PRO A 12 2.78 9.69 -17.97
N LEU A 13 3.98 9.77 -18.56
CA LEU A 13 5.15 9.02 -18.08
C LEU A 13 5.58 9.48 -16.70
N SER A 14 5.63 10.80 -16.47
CA SER A 14 5.99 11.36 -15.16
C SER A 14 4.95 10.98 -14.11
N PHE A 15 3.66 11.00 -14.47
CA PHE A 15 2.59 10.57 -13.60
C PHE A 15 2.71 9.09 -13.25
N ALA A 16 2.90 8.20 -14.24
CA ALA A 16 3.14 6.78 -14.00
C ALA A 16 4.36 6.53 -13.11
N GLY A 17 5.45 7.29 -13.30
CA GLY A 17 6.63 7.24 -12.44
C GLY A 17 6.32 7.59 -10.98
N LEU A 18 5.54 8.64 -10.74
CA LEU A 18 5.07 9.00 -9.40
C LEU A 18 4.21 7.90 -8.77
N LEU A 19 3.35 7.25 -9.56
CA LEU A 19 2.53 6.14 -9.05
C LEU A 19 3.39 4.98 -8.54
N VAL A 20 4.43 4.62 -9.31
CA VAL A 20 5.38 3.55 -8.94
C VAL A 20 6.18 3.93 -7.69
N LEU A 21 6.67 5.17 -7.62
CA LEU A 21 7.42 5.65 -6.45
C LEU A 21 6.57 5.61 -5.18
N MET A 22 5.31 6.03 -5.26
CA MET A 22 4.39 5.95 -4.13
C MET A 22 4.14 4.50 -3.69
N GLY A 23 3.93 3.57 -4.63
CA GLY A 23 3.81 2.15 -4.30
C GLY A 23 5.06 1.57 -3.63
N TYR A 24 6.24 2.02 -4.06
CA TYR A 24 7.51 1.65 -3.41
C TYR A 24 7.61 2.19 -1.97
N TRP A 25 7.17 3.44 -1.74
CA TRP A 25 7.17 4.04 -0.41
C TRP A 25 6.18 3.36 0.53
N ASP A 26 4.99 3.03 0.04
CA ASP A 26 4.00 2.28 0.81
C ASP A 26 4.55 0.91 1.19
N ARG A 27 5.15 0.17 0.25
CA ARG A 27 5.78 -1.12 0.54
C ARG A 27 6.83 -1.02 1.65
N ARG A 28 7.69 0.01 1.60
CA ARG A 28 8.72 0.22 2.62
C ARG A 28 8.11 0.50 4.00
N ARG A 29 7.06 1.31 4.06
CA ARG A 29 6.33 1.58 5.33
C ARG A 29 5.67 0.33 5.90
N ILE A 30 5.15 -0.54 5.04
CA ILE A 30 4.57 -1.82 5.44
C ILE A 30 5.67 -2.73 6.01
N GLU A 31 6.79 -2.83 5.31
CA GLU A 31 7.95 -3.62 5.72
C GLU A 31 8.50 -3.15 7.08
N ASP A 32 8.71 -1.83 7.23
CA ASP A 32 9.18 -1.23 8.49
C ASP A 32 8.22 -1.54 9.65
N HIS A 33 6.90 -1.48 9.41
CA HIS A 33 5.90 -1.77 10.43
C HIS A 33 5.85 -3.27 10.79
N VAL A 34 5.85 -4.16 9.80
CA VAL A 34 5.87 -5.62 10.01
C VAL A 34 7.13 -6.06 10.75
N ASN A 35 8.29 -5.51 10.38
CA ASN A 35 9.55 -5.77 11.08
C ASN A 35 9.52 -5.25 12.53
N SER A 36 8.84 -4.12 12.78
CA SER A 36 8.67 -3.61 14.15
C SER A 36 7.83 -4.53 15.05
N LEU A 37 6.97 -5.37 14.47
CA LEU A 37 6.18 -6.40 15.16
C LEU A 37 6.97 -7.71 15.36
N GLY A 38 8.22 -7.80 14.86
CA GLY A 38 9.03 -9.01 14.89
C GLY A 38 8.65 -10.04 13.82
N TRP A 39 7.88 -9.64 12.81
CA TRP A 39 7.47 -10.48 11.69
C TRP A 39 8.30 -10.18 10.45
N THR A 40 8.31 -11.10 9.48
CA THR A 40 8.99 -10.92 8.19
C THR A 40 7.95 -10.77 7.08
N LEU A 41 8.08 -9.72 6.27
CA LEU A 41 7.20 -9.50 5.12
C LEU A 41 7.62 -10.42 3.95
N LEU A 42 6.72 -11.31 3.53
CA LEU A 42 6.96 -12.23 2.41
C LEU A 42 6.47 -11.65 1.08
N SER A 43 5.25 -11.11 1.08
CA SER A 43 4.65 -10.54 -0.12
C SER A 43 3.73 -9.37 0.21
N VAL A 44 3.63 -8.43 -0.73
CA VAL A 44 2.68 -7.31 -0.70
C VAL A 44 1.98 -7.29 -2.04
N SER A 45 0.66 -7.41 -2.01
CA SER A 45 -0.21 -7.34 -3.17
C SER A 45 -1.22 -6.22 -2.97
N SER A 46 -1.21 -5.24 -3.87
CA SER A 46 -2.31 -4.28 -3.93
C SER A 46 -3.55 -4.95 -4.52
N PRO A 47 -4.78 -4.55 -4.13
CA PRO A 47 -5.99 -5.00 -4.81
C PRO A 47 -5.86 -4.77 -6.34
N PRO A 48 -6.46 -5.64 -7.16
CA PRO A 48 -6.28 -5.61 -8.61
C PRO A 48 -6.62 -4.24 -9.20
N VAL A 49 -5.80 -3.80 -10.14
CA VAL A 49 -5.93 -2.54 -10.88
C VAL A 49 -7.26 -2.53 -11.64
N GLY A 50 -8.27 -1.86 -11.10
CA GLY A 50 -9.59 -1.66 -11.69
C GLY A 50 -10.08 -0.23 -11.48
N PRO A 51 -11.23 0.21 -12.01
CA PRO A 51 -11.70 1.60 -11.85
C PRO A 51 -11.73 2.09 -10.40
N ARG A 52 -11.93 1.16 -9.46
CA ARG A 52 -11.83 1.38 -8.01
C ARG A 52 -10.43 1.73 -7.52
N TRP A 53 -9.36 1.25 -8.15
CA TRP A 53 -7.98 1.62 -7.79
C TRP A 53 -7.70 3.10 -8.04
N MET A 54 -8.20 3.66 -9.15
CA MET A 54 -8.11 5.10 -9.40
C MET A 54 -9.03 5.83 -8.44
N ALA A 55 -10.24 5.31 -8.22
CA ALA A 55 -11.17 5.89 -7.26
C ALA A 55 -10.56 5.98 -5.85
N ASP A 56 -9.94 4.92 -5.32
CA ASP A 56 -9.31 4.91 -3.99
C ASP A 56 -8.07 5.82 -3.91
N TRP A 57 -7.38 6.05 -5.03
CA TRP A 57 -6.33 7.07 -5.12
C TRP A 57 -6.87 8.52 -5.09
N PHE A 58 -8.11 8.73 -5.53
CA PHE A 58 -8.74 10.04 -5.66
C PHE A 58 -9.86 10.30 -4.62
N ILE A 59 -10.30 9.30 -3.85
CA ILE A 59 -11.42 9.38 -2.91
C ILE A 59 -10.91 9.47 -1.46
N ASP A 60 -11.00 10.70 -0.96
CA ASP A 60 -11.42 11.16 0.39
C ASP A 60 -10.63 10.80 1.66
N SER A 61 -9.67 9.87 1.68
CA SER A 61 -8.89 9.64 2.92
C SER A 61 -7.38 9.45 2.75
N GLY A 62 -6.88 9.32 1.52
CA GLY A 62 -5.46 9.01 1.28
C GLY A 62 -5.05 7.67 1.89
N GLU A 63 -6.02 6.81 2.17
CA GLU A 63 -5.85 5.47 2.71
C GLU A 63 -5.75 4.45 1.57
N ARG A 64 -4.82 3.51 1.68
CA ARG A 64 -4.54 2.50 0.68
C ARG A 64 -4.55 1.14 1.33
N LEU A 65 -5.30 0.22 0.74
CA LEU A 65 -5.43 -1.14 1.23
C LEU A 65 -4.48 -2.06 0.46
N TYR A 66 -3.80 -2.93 1.19
CA TYR A 66 -2.88 -3.93 0.70
C TYR A 66 -3.21 -5.28 1.34
N TRP A 67 -3.00 -6.33 0.58
CA TRP A 67 -2.94 -7.70 1.07
C TRP A 67 -1.47 -8.03 1.29
N ILE A 68 -1.12 -8.49 2.48
CA ILE A 68 0.26 -8.81 2.84
C ILE A 68 0.33 -10.25 3.30
N GLU A 69 1.41 -10.94 2.97
CA GLU A 69 1.76 -12.21 3.58
C GLU A 69 2.96 -11.97 4.48
N VAL A 70 2.82 -12.38 5.74
CA VAL A 70 3.87 -12.23 6.75
C VAL A 70 4.20 -13.58 7.36
N GLN A 71 5.45 -13.74 7.78
CA GLN A 71 5.90 -14.85 8.58
C GLN A 71 6.09 -14.37 10.02
N ASP A 72 5.41 -15.03 10.97
CA ASP A 72 5.57 -14.72 12.39
C ASP A 72 6.90 -15.23 12.95
N ASP A 73 7.21 -14.84 14.19
CA ASP A 73 8.42 -15.23 14.93
C ASP A 73 8.52 -16.75 15.17
N LYS A 74 7.40 -17.47 15.04
CA LYS A 74 7.29 -18.93 15.14
C LYS A 74 7.41 -19.62 13.77
N GLY A 75 7.62 -18.85 12.71
CA GLY A 75 7.78 -19.34 11.34
C GLY A 75 6.47 -19.62 10.61
N ALA A 76 5.30 -19.32 11.18
CA ALA A 76 4.00 -19.53 10.54
C ALA A 76 3.69 -18.39 9.57
N GLN A 77 3.24 -18.75 8.37
CA GLN A 77 2.84 -17.79 7.34
C GLN A 77 1.36 -17.42 7.50
N ARG A 78 1.05 -16.12 7.43
CA ARG A 78 -0.31 -15.60 7.55
C ARG A 78 -0.56 -14.52 6.51
N GLY A 79 -1.74 -14.58 5.88
CA GLY A 79 -2.26 -13.50 5.06
C GLY A 79 -3.00 -12.48 5.92
N MET A 80 -2.69 -11.20 5.76
CA MET A 80 -3.27 -10.09 6.51
C MET A 80 -3.66 -8.94 5.59
N ARG A 81 -4.51 -8.04 6.07
CA ARG A 81 -4.78 -6.76 5.40
C ARG A 81 -3.93 -5.67 6.03
N CYS A 82 -3.34 -4.83 5.20
CA CYS A 82 -2.61 -3.66 5.63
C CYS A 82 -3.24 -2.41 5.04
N GLN A 83 -3.43 -1.37 5.85
CA GLN A 83 -3.87 -0.06 5.42
C GLN A 83 -2.73 0.92 5.62
N THR A 84 -2.32 1.63 4.57
CA THR A 84 -1.38 2.76 4.69
C THR A 84 -2.16 4.05 4.53
N SER A 85 -1.92 5.02 5.41
CA SER A 85 -2.43 6.38 5.28
C SER A 85 -1.26 7.34 5.26
N TYR A 86 -1.32 8.33 4.36
CA TYR A 86 -0.28 9.37 4.30
C TYR A 86 -0.18 10.18 5.60
N LEU A 87 -1.31 10.35 6.30
CA LEU A 87 -1.41 11.09 7.57
C LEU A 87 -1.52 10.17 8.79
N GLY A 88 -2.19 9.02 8.64
CA GLY A 88 -2.52 8.12 9.76
C GLY A 88 -1.45 7.07 10.09
N GLY A 89 -0.51 6.76 9.20
CA GLY A 89 0.48 5.69 9.42
C GLY A 89 0.06 4.35 8.80
N THR A 90 0.71 3.26 9.22
CA THR A 90 0.50 1.91 8.71
C THR A 90 -0.24 1.07 9.74
N TYR A 91 -1.30 0.37 9.31
CA TYR A 91 -2.16 -0.44 10.16
C TYR A 91 -2.29 -1.85 9.58
N VAL A 92 -2.09 -2.88 10.41
CA VAL A 92 -2.24 -4.27 10.00
C VAL A 92 -3.42 -4.90 10.76
N SER A 93 -4.31 -5.57 10.03
CA SER A 93 -5.42 -6.35 10.58
C SER A 93 -5.17 -7.83 10.34
N GLU A 94 -5.19 -8.60 11.44
CA GLU A 94 -4.99 -10.05 11.44
C GLU A 94 -6.14 -10.81 10.76
N ASP A 95 -7.32 -10.21 10.66
CA ASP A 95 -8.46 -10.81 9.99
C ASP A 95 -8.57 -10.37 8.53
N ALA A 96 -8.49 -11.36 7.62
CA ALA A 96 -8.86 -11.20 6.21
C ALA A 96 -10.38 -11.00 6.02
N THR A 97 -11.18 -11.35 7.04
CA THR A 97 -12.65 -11.39 7.01
C THR A 97 -13.31 -10.23 7.76
N ASP A 98 -12.63 -9.66 8.76
CA ASP A 98 -13.17 -8.61 9.63
C ASP A 98 -12.73 -7.21 9.15
N PRO A 99 -13.58 -6.17 9.25
CA PRO A 99 -13.17 -4.80 8.95
C PRO A 99 -12.06 -4.37 9.91
N LEU A 100 -10.98 -3.81 9.36
CA LEU A 100 -9.72 -3.48 10.04
C LEU A 100 -9.94 -3.00 11.48
N ARG A 101 -9.56 -3.84 12.44
CA ARG A 101 -9.56 -3.46 13.85
C ARG A 101 -8.36 -2.55 14.08
N ILE A 102 -8.61 -1.26 14.25
CA ILE A 102 -7.57 -0.25 14.53
C ILE A 102 -6.95 -0.58 15.90
N VAL A 103 -5.81 -1.26 15.90
CA VAL A 103 -5.01 -1.46 17.11
C VAL A 103 -4.19 -0.19 17.30
N MET A 104 -4.68 0.74 18.13
CA MET A 104 -3.89 1.90 18.54
C MET A 104 -2.74 1.43 19.45
N PRO A 105 -1.49 1.84 19.19
CA PRO A 105 -0.45 1.72 20.21
C PRO A 105 -0.86 2.55 21.43
N LYS A 106 -0.80 1.95 22.61
CA LYS A 106 -1.05 2.63 23.90
C LYS A 106 0.05 3.65 24.19
#